data_AF-A0A6G3XHN8-F1
#
_entry.id   AF-A0A6G3XHN8-F1
#
_cell.length_a   1.000
_cell.length_b   1.000
_cell.length_c   1.000
_cell.angle_alpha   90.00
_cell.angle_beta   90.00
_cell.angle_gamma   90.00
#
_symmetry.space_group_name_H-M   'P 1'
#
loop_
_entity.id
_entity.type
_entity.pdbx_description
1 polymer ?
#
loop_
_entity_poly.entity_id
_entity_poly.type
_entity_poly.pdbx_seq_one_letter_code
_entity_poly.pdbx_strand_id
1 'polypeptide(L)'
;VMTVVSPELRQTFLDRAETFWRKNDYRIKAVNKDEKFPAVYAVTKSGFGVSVSFRGKGQAFLEADSPCVKESKVAAPTAEPNGPAYKDVYPLPRPNVRSEFWSGTGTGAGTGAGTGG
;
A
#
# COMPACT_ATOMS: atom_id res chain seq x y z
N VAL A 1 -8.15 -9.51 -7.49
CA VAL A 1 -6.84 -9.86 -8.06
C VAL A 1 -5.91 -8.70 -7.77
N MET A 2 -4.72 -8.92 -7.22
CA MET A 2 -3.81 -7.82 -6.78
C MET A 2 -2.37 -8.08 -7.22
N THR A 3 -1.62 -7.00 -7.41
CA THR A 3 -0.21 -7.04 -7.81
C THR A 3 0.68 -7.50 -6.67
N VAL A 4 1.61 -8.41 -6.97
CA VAL A 4 2.64 -8.87 -6.03
C VAL A 4 3.78 -7.86 -5.99
N VAL A 5 4.04 -7.27 -4.83
CA VAL A 5 5.23 -6.43 -4.61
C VAL A 5 6.39 -7.28 -4.12
N SER A 6 7.49 -7.22 -4.86
CA SER A 6 8.71 -7.98 -4.58
C SER A 6 9.35 -7.54 -3.26
N PRO A 7 10.01 -8.45 -2.52
CA PRO A 7 10.72 -8.09 -1.29
C PRO A 7 11.68 -6.91 -1.48
N GLU A 8 12.36 -6.84 -2.63
CA GLU A 8 13.39 -5.86 -2.97
C GLU A 8 12.81 -4.43 -3.04
N LEU A 9 11.53 -4.28 -3.40
CA LEU A 9 10.89 -2.97 -3.57
C LEU A 9 10.11 -2.48 -2.35
N ARG A 10 9.85 -3.34 -1.35
CA ARG A 10 9.02 -2.99 -0.19
C ARG A 10 9.65 -1.87 0.62
N GLN A 11 10.94 -1.97 0.91
CA GLN A 11 11.60 -0.96 1.74
C GLN A 11 11.62 0.39 1.03
N THR A 12 11.99 0.43 -0.25
CA THR A 12 11.95 1.67 -1.04
C THR A 12 10.56 2.30 -1.10
N PHE A 13 9.50 1.48 -1.18
CA PHE A 13 8.13 1.98 -1.09
C PHE A 13 7.88 2.65 0.27
N LEU A 14 8.19 1.97 1.37
CA LEU A 14 7.97 2.48 2.73
C LEU A 14 8.75 3.76 2.98
N ASP A 15 10.01 3.83 2.54
CA ASP A 15 10.86 5.01 2.66
C ASP A 15 10.24 6.22 1.93
N ARG A 16 9.65 5.98 0.75
CA ARG A 16 8.98 7.03 -0.02
C ARG A 16 7.70 7.51 0.66
N ALA A 17 6.90 6.59 1.21
CA ALA A 17 5.70 6.93 1.97
C ALA A 17 6.07 7.73 3.23
N GLU A 18 7.04 7.25 4.01
CA GLU A 18 7.53 7.92 5.21
C GLU A 18 8.06 9.32 4.89
N THR A 19 8.91 9.45 3.86
CA THR A 19 9.46 10.74 3.41
C THR A 19 8.36 11.71 3.01
N PHE A 20 7.37 11.25 2.25
CA PHE A 20 6.22 12.07 1.87
C PHE A 20 5.46 12.55 3.10
N TRP A 21 5.14 11.66 4.04
CA TRP A 21 4.43 12.00 5.27
C TRP A 21 5.18 13.00 6.14
N ARG A 22 6.50 12.81 6.33
CA ARG A 22 7.34 13.77 7.06
C ARG A 22 7.33 15.16 6.41
N LYS A 23 7.37 15.23 5.07
CA LYS A 23 7.29 16.50 4.32
C LYS A 23 5.94 17.20 4.40
N ASN A 24 4.88 16.48 4.73
CA ASN A 24 3.50 17.01 4.79
C ASN A 24 2.99 17.17 6.23
N ASP A 25 3.90 17.22 7.20
CA ASP A 25 3.63 17.40 8.63
C ASP A 25 2.79 16.28 9.27
N TYR A 26 2.96 15.05 8.79
CA TYR A 26 2.39 13.88 9.45
C TYR A 26 3.38 13.43 10.52
N ARG A 27 2.86 13.02 11.68
CA ARG A 27 3.69 12.47 12.75
C ARG A 27 3.83 10.97 12.57
N ILE A 28 5.05 10.50 12.28
CA ILE A 28 5.34 9.07 12.27
C ILE A 28 5.16 8.50 13.68
N LYS A 29 4.32 7.47 13.82
CA LYS A 29 4.08 6.76 15.09
C LYS A 29 5.08 5.64 15.30
N ALA A 30 5.32 4.85 14.25
CA ALA A 30 6.12 3.65 14.31
C ALA A 30 6.56 3.21 12.90
N VAL A 31 7.66 2.46 12.87
CA VAL A 31 8.15 1.75 11.70
C VAL A 31 8.35 0.29 12.11
N ASN A 32 7.69 -0.64 11.42
CA ASN A 32 7.92 -2.06 11.57
C ASN A 32 8.96 -2.51 10.53
N LYS A 33 10.12 -2.99 11.01
CA LYS A 33 11.24 -3.42 10.17
C LYS A 33 11.27 -4.93 9.90
N ASP A 34 10.19 -5.65 10.22
CA ASP A 34 10.06 -7.07 9.91
C ASP A 34 10.21 -7.32 8.40
N GLU A 35 11.01 -8.31 8.00
CA GLU A 35 11.29 -8.59 6.59
C GLU A 35 10.05 -9.07 5.82
N LYS A 36 9.13 -9.75 6.50
CA LYS A 36 7.94 -10.35 5.90
C LYS A 36 6.75 -9.41 5.92
N PHE A 37 6.62 -8.64 7.00
CA PHE A 37 5.50 -7.74 7.29
C PHE A 37 5.93 -6.29 7.59
N PRO A 38 6.78 -5.68 6.74
CA PRO A 38 7.27 -4.34 7.02
C PRO A 38 6.14 -3.31 6.86
N ALA A 39 6.21 -2.22 7.65
CA ALA A 39 5.17 -1.20 7.66
C ALA A 39 5.68 0.15 8.18
N VAL A 40 5.01 1.23 7.78
CA VAL A 40 5.15 2.56 8.40
C VAL A 40 3.77 3.08 8.79
N TYR A 41 3.70 3.69 9.97
CA TYR A 41 2.48 4.21 10.56
C TYR A 41 2.66 5.69 10.89
N ALA A 42 1.69 6.53 10.53
CA ALA A 42 1.70 7.96 10.81
C ALA A 42 0.33 8.48 11.26
N VAL A 43 0.29 9.72 11.72
CA VAL A 43 -0.95 10.46 12.02
C VAL A 43 -0.94 11.78 11.28
N THR A 44 -2.06 12.13 10.65
CA THR A 44 -2.27 13.43 10.04
C THR A 44 -2.41 14.53 11.10
N LYS A 45 -2.31 15.80 10.71
CA LYS A 45 -2.67 16.93 11.60
C LYS A 45 -4.11 16.85 12.13
N SER A 46 -5.03 16.31 11.33
CA SER A 46 -6.44 16.14 11.69
C SER A 46 -6.71 14.90 12.55
N GLY A 47 -5.67 14.15 12.95
CA GLY A 47 -5.79 13.02 13.87
C GLY A 47 -6.13 11.68 13.23
N PHE A 48 -6.17 11.59 11.90
CA PHE A 48 -6.34 10.31 11.21
C PHE A 48 -5.06 9.49 11.30
N GLY A 49 -5.16 8.23 11.69
CA GLY A 49 -4.07 7.29 11.48
C GLY A 49 -3.98 6.92 10.01
N VAL A 50 -2.77 6.79 9.50
CA VAL A 50 -2.51 6.27 8.15
C VAL A 50 -1.39 5.24 8.22
N SER A 51 -1.50 4.19 7.43
CA SER A 51 -0.48 3.15 7.36
C SER A 51 -0.23 2.68 5.93
N VAL A 52 1.04 2.35 5.66
CA VAL A 52 1.43 1.54 4.51
C VAL A 52 2.08 0.30 5.07
N SER A 53 1.58 -0.86 4.66
CA SER A 53 2.12 -2.15 5.10
C SER A 53 2.14 -3.17 3.97
N PHE A 54 3.08 -4.10 4.05
CA PHE A 54 3.11 -5.28 3.20
C PHE A 54 2.69 -6.50 4.00
N ARG A 55 1.69 -7.23 3.51
CA ARG A 55 1.19 -8.44 4.18
C ARG A 55 1.32 -9.64 3.24
N GLY A 56 0.59 -10.72 3.54
CA GLY A 56 0.74 -12.03 2.91
C GLY A 56 0.94 -11.99 1.38
N LYS A 57 1.98 -12.69 0.91
CA LYS A 57 2.40 -12.77 -0.51
C LYS A 57 2.71 -11.42 -1.18
N GLY A 58 3.14 -10.40 -0.41
CA GLY A 58 3.58 -9.11 -0.98
C GLY A 58 2.44 -8.17 -1.37
N GLN A 59 1.26 -8.36 -0.78
CA GLN A 59 0.13 -7.44 -0.96
C GLN A 59 0.40 -6.14 -0.20
N ALA A 60 0.35 -5.02 -0.91
CA ALA A 60 0.41 -3.69 -0.30
C ALA A 60 -0.96 -3.28 0.25
N PHE A 61 -0.95 -2.66 1.42
CA PHE A 61 -2.11 -2.05 2.05
C PHE A 61 -1.81 -0.58 2.29
N LEU A 62 -2.73 0.29 1.88
CA LEU A 62 -2.80 1.68 2.29
C LEU A 62 -4.10 1.83 3.08
N GLU A 63 -3.98 2.08 4.37
CA GLU A 63 -5.12 2.15 5.28
C GLU A 63 -5.17 3.55 5.92
N ALA A 64 -6.37 4.05 6.16
CA ALA A 64 -6.61 5.27 6.91
C ALA A 64 -7.70 5.01 7.95
N ASP A 65 -7.38 5.25 9.22
CA ASP A 65 -8.30 5.16 10.35
C ASP A 65 -8.71 6.56 10.81
N SER A 66 -10.02 6.75 11.02
CA SER A 66 -10.52 8.01 11.55
C SER A 66 -10.18 8.14 13.04
N PRO A 67 -9.99 9.36 13.55
CA PRO A 67 -10.07 9.59 14.99
C PRO A 67 -11.46 9.14 15.51
N CYS A 68 -11.62 9.10 16.83
CA CYS A 68 -12.91 8.78 17.44
C CYS A 68 -14.02 9.68 16.89
N VAL A 69 -15.01 9.09 16.22
CA VAL A 69 -16.19 9.76 15.68
C VAL A 69 -17.45 9.13 16.27
N LYS A 70 -18.55 9.88 16.30
CA LYS A 70 -19.86 9.32 16.65
C LYS A 70 -20.34 8.44 15.50
N GLU A 71 -20.87 7.26 15.83
CA GLU A 71 -21.47 6.38 14.84
C GLU A 71 -22.60 7.10 14.09
N SER A 72 -22.62 6.94 12.77
CA SER A 72 -23.65 7.50 11.90
C SER A 72 -24.10 6.42 10.93
N LYS A 73 -25.42 6.30 10.74
CA LYS A 73 -25.96 5.41 9.70
C LYS A 73 -25.66 5.99 8.33
N VAL A 74 -25.04 5.18 7.48
CA VAL A 74 -24.81 5.50 6.07
C VAL A 74 -25.47 4.43 5.20
N ALA A 75 -25.99 4.84 4.04
CA ALA A 75 -26.51 3.89 3.07
C ALA A 75 -25.37 3.05 2.48
N ALA A 76 -25.69 1.83 2.04
CA ALA A 76 -24.74 1.02 1.28
C ALA A 76 -24.34 1.73 -0.02
N PRO A 77 -23.08 1.56 -0.50
CA PRO A 77 -22.69 2.04 -1.82
C PRO A 77 -23.62 1.46 -2.89
N THR A 78 -24.12 2.31 -3.79
CA THR A 78 -24.94 1.90 -4.93
C THR A 78 -24.12 1.63 -6.19
N ALA A 79 -22.84 2.00 -6.18
CA ALA A 79 -21.93 1.79 -7.28
C ALA A 79 -21.35 0.37 -7.27
N GLU A 80 -21.25 -0.23 -8.46
CA GLU A 80 -20.53 -1.49 -8.65
C GLU A 80 -19.02 -1.29 -8.43
N PRO A 81 -18.31 -2.29 -7.89
CA PRO A 81 -16.86 -2.20 -7.77
C PRO A 81 -16.21 -2.17 -9.15
N ASN A 82 -15.13 -1.40 -9.29
CA ASN A 82 -14.27 -1.39 -10.49
C ASN A 82 -13.45 -2.70 -10.65
N GLY A 83 -13.83 -3.76 -9.96
CA GLY A 83 -13.16 -5.06 -9.95
C GLY A 83 -14.09 -6.14 -9.39
N PRO A 84 -13.60 -7.38 -9.20
CA PRO A 84 -14.46 -8.45 -8.71
C PRO A 84 -15.01 -8.14 -7.31
N ALA A 85 -16.31 -8.28 -7.13
CA ALA A 85 -16.93 -8.29 -5.82
C ALA A 85 -16.61 -9.63 -5.13
N TYR A 86 -15.92 -9.59 -3.99
CA TYR A 86 -15.58 -10.78 -3.20
C TYR A 86 -16.52 -11.00 -2.01
N LYS A 87 -17.76 -10.49 -2.10
CA LYS A 87 -18.71 -10.38 -0.97
C LYS A 87 -18.99 -11.70 -0.25
N ASP A 88 -18.84 -12.83 -0.92
CA ASP A 88 -19.08 -14.17 -0.35
C ASP A 88 -17.95 -15.16 -0.70
N VAL A 89 -16.75 -14.66 -0.98
CA VAL A 89 -15.61 -15.47 -1.40
C VAL A 89 -14.63 -15.68 -0.24
N TYR A 90 -14.49 -16.93 0.21
CA TYR A 90 -13.51 -17.31 1.22
C TYR A 90 -12.79 -18.63 0.87
N PRO A 91 -11.46 -18.72 1.03
CA PRO A 91 -10.55 -17.66 1.48
C PRO A 91 -10.42 -16.54 0.44
N LEU A 92 -10.22 -15.30 0.92
CA LEU A 92 -9.96 -14.16 0.04
C LEU A 92 -8.75 -14.46 -0.86
N PRO A 93 -8.83 -14.14 -2.17
CA PRO A 93 -7.73 -14.43 -3.09
C PRO A 93 -6.48 -13.65 -2.71
N ARG A 94 -5.35 -14.34 -2.71
CA ARG A 94 -4.04 -13.71 -2.54
C ARG A 94 -3.63 -12.95 -3.81
N PRO A 95 -2.74 -11.95 -3.73
CA PRO A 95 -2.17 -11.32 -4.91
C PRO A 95 -1.51 -12.38 -5.81
N ASN A 96 -1.77 -12.29 -7.10
CA ASN A 96 -1.36 -13.24 -8.14
C ASN A 96 -1.04 -12.56 -9.48
N VAL A 97 -1.23 -11.24 -9.59
CA VAL A 97 -0.78 -10.47 -10.76
C VAL A 97 0.67 -10.07 -10.56
N ARG A 98 1.47 -10.23 -11.61
CA ARG A 98 2.85 -9.74 -11.64
C ARG A 98 3.00 -8.66 -12.71
N SER A 99 3.86 -7.70 -12.41
CA SER A 99 4.29 -6.67 -13.35
C SER A 99 5.80 -6.56 -13.31
N GLU A 100 6.44 -6.20 -14.43
CA GLU A 100 7.90 -6.03 -14.50
C GLU A 100 8.43 -5.08 -13.43
N PHE A 101 7.73 -3.95 -13.23
CA PHE A 101 8.12 -2.97 -12.22
C PHE A 101 7.92 -3.53 -10.80
N TRP A 102 6.67 -3.77 -10.36
CA TRP A 102 6.39 -4.08 -8.95
C TRP A 102 6.86 -5.46 -8.49
N SER A 103 6.96 -6.43 -9.39
CA SER A 103 7.30 -7.82 -9.06
C SER A 103 8.76 -8.16 -9.39
N GLY A 104 9.50 -7.22 -10.00
CA GLY A 104 10.91 -7.38 -10.35
C GLY A 104 11.86 -6.99 -9.22
N THR A 105 13.16 -7.11 -9.48
CA THR A 105 14.25 -6.91 -8.51
C THR A 105 14.77 -5.46 -8.44
N GLY A 106 14.02 -4.50 -8.98
CA GLY A 106 14.36 -3.06 -8.89
C GLY A 106 15.29 -2.51 -9.98
N THR A 107 15.67 -3.31 -10.99
CA THR A 107 16.53 -2.84 -12.10
C THR A 107 15.76 -2.17 -13.26
N GLY A 108 14.43 -2.13 -13.20
CA GLY A 108 13.56 -1.65 -14.30
C GLY A 108 13.33 -0.14 -14.39
N ALA A 109 14.00 0.69 -13.58
CA ALA A 109 13.80 2.15 -13.59
C ALA A 109 14.99 2.96 -14.16
N GLY A 110 15.96 2.29 -14.81
CA GLY A 110 17.24 2.92 -15.15
C GLY A 110 17.84 2.62 -16.52
N THR A 111 17.17 1.92 -17.44
CA THR A 111 17.75 1.65 -18.77
C THR A 111 16.72 1.87 -19.88
N GLY A 112 16.36 3.13 -20.09
CA GLY A 112 15.84 3.58 -21.37
C GLY A 112 16.99 3.65 -22.37
N ALA A 113 16.91 2.80 -23.39
CA ALA A 113 17.85 2.74 -24.49
C ALA A 113 18.03 4.10 -25.18
N GLY A 114 19.26 4.59 -25.23
CA GLY A 114 19.71 5.55 -26.23
C GLY A 114 20.42 4.79 -27.35
N THR A 115 19.69 4.42 -28.39
CA THR A 115 20.26 4.09 -29.71
C THR A 115 19.77 5.13 -30.70
N GLY A 116 20.71 5.90 -31.25
CA GLY A 116 20.45 6.91 -32.26
C GLY A 116 21.71 7.69 -32.62
N GLY A 117 22.60 7.04 -33.37
CA GLY A 117 23.65 7.64 -34.19
C GLY A 117 23.57 7.05 -35.58
#